data_AF-A0A380EDL6-F1
#
_entry.id   AF-A0A380EDL6-F1
#
_cell.length_a   1.000
_cell.length_b   1.000
_cell.length_c   1.000
_cell.angle_alpha   90.00
_cell.angle_beta   90.00
_cell.angle_gamma   90.00
#
_symmetry.space_group_name_H-M   'P 1'
#
loop_
_entity.id
_entity.type
_entity.pdbx_description
1 polymer ?
#
loop_
_entity_poly.entity_id
_entity_poly.type
_entity_poly.pdbx_seq_one_letter_code
_entity_poly.pdbx_strand_id
1 'polypeptide(L)' 'MWESKFAKESLTFDDVLLIPAQSDILPKDVDLSVQLSDKVKLNIPVISAGMDTVTESKMAIAMARQGGLGVIIKYGR' A
#
# COMPACT_ATOMS: atom_id res chain seq x y z
N MET A 1 -20.02 -28.76 3.02
CA MET A 1 -19.86 -27.66 2.04
C MET A 1 -21.17 -26.91 1.77
N TRP A 2 -22.33 -27.59 1.67
CA TRP A 2 -23.64 -26.92 1.53
C TRP A 2 -24.06 -26.15 2.79
N GLU A 3 -23.89 -26.75 3.97
CA GLU A 3 -24.31 -26.17 5.26
C GLU A 3 -23.55 -24.88 5.63
N SER A 4 -22.34 -24.70 5.11
CA SER A 4 -21.45 -23.57 5.45
C SER A 4 -21.40 -22.49 4.37
N LYS A 5 -22.33 -22.50 3.40
CA LYS A 5 -22.29 -21.62 2.21
C LYS A 5 -22.33 -20.12 2.55
N PHE A 6 -23.00 -19.75 3.63
CA PHE A 6 -23.20 -18.36 4.06
C PHE A 6 -22.65 -18.07 5.46
N ALA A 7 -21.78 -18.94 5.97
CA ALA A 7 -21.26 -18.82 7.33
C ALA A 7 -20.19 -17.73 7.49
N LYS A 8 -19.68 -17.15 6.39
CA LYS A 8 -18.63 -16.12 6.43
C LYS A 8 -19.25 -14.73 6.40
N GLU A 9 -18.76 -13.88 7.29
CA GLU A 9 -18.96 -12.44 7.26
C GLU A 9 -17.68 -11.76 6.77
N SER A 10 -17.83 -10.58 6.17
CA SER A 10 -16.73 -9.77 5.62
C SER A 10 -16.97 -8.31 5.99
N LEU A 11 -15.88 -7.57 6.18
CA LEU A 11 -15.90 -6.13 6.43
C LEU A 11 -15.13 -5.43 5.32
N THR A 12 -15.61 -4.26 4.90
CA THR A 12 -14.89 -3.29 4.06
C THR A 12 -14.40 -2.11 4.89
N PHE A 13 -13.70 -1.16 4.26
CA PHE A 13 -13.14 0.01 4.94
C PHE A 13 -14.20 0.84 5.68
N ASP A 14 -15.39 1.00 5.10
CA ASP A 14 -16.47 1.82 5.66
C ASP A 14 -17.20 1.15 6.84
N ASP A 15 -16.96 -0.14 7.09
CA ASP A 15 -17.60 -0.88 8.19
C ASP A 15 -16.86 -0.71 9.53
N VAL A 16 -15.65 -0.14 9.52
CA VAL A 16 -14.76 -0.15 10.69
C VAL A 16 -14.08 1.19 10.94
N LEU A 17 -13.71 1.43 12.19
CA LEU A 17 -12.87 2.56 12.61
C LEU A 17 -11.68 2.05 13.41
N LEU A 18 -10.55 2.74 13.31
CA LEU A 18 -9.41 2.54 14.21
C LEU A 18 -9.73 3.17 15.57
N ILE A 19 -9.62 2.39 16.64
CA ILE A 19 -9.84 2.88 18.01
C ILE A 19 -8.58 3.63 18.47
N PRO A 20 -8.69 4.90 18.93
CA PRO A 20 -7.55 5.62 19.48
C PRO A 20 -6.96 4.92 20.70
N ALA A 21 -5.64 4.98 20.85
CA ALA A 21 -4.90 4.45 22.00
C ALA A 21 -3.93 5.51 22.53
N GLN A 22 -3.43 5.30 23.75
CA GLN A 22 -2.37 6.13 24.30
C GLN A 22 -1.12 6.04 23.40
N SER A 23 -0.51 7.20 23.10
CA SER A 23 0.70 7.30 22.30
C SER A 23 1.66 8.29 22.94
N ASP A 24 2.92 7.87 23.07
CA ASP A 24 4.03 8.73 23.49
C ASP A 24 4.85 9.24 22.28
N ILE A 25 4.41 8.92 21.05
CA ILE A 25 5.07 9.30 19.78
C ILE A 25 4.26 10.37 19.08
N LEU A 26 4.95 11.40 18.57
CA LEU A 26 4.34 12.43 17.74
C LEU A 26 4.24 11.95 16.28
N PRO A 27 3.19 12.34 15.52
CA PRO A 27 3.01 11.89 14.13
C PRO A 27 4.19 12.13 13.19
N LYS A 28 5.00 13.16 13.42
CA LYS A 28 6.21 13.47 12.61
C LYS A 28 7.40 12.53 12.89
N ASP A 29 7.35 11.81 14.01
CA ASP A 29 8.45 10.98 14.50
C ASP A 29 8.16 9.47 14.27
N VAL A 30 7.06 9.14 13.59
CA VAL A 30 6.73 7.74 13.22
C VAL A 30 7.60 7.26 12.06
N ASP A 31 8.03 5.99 12.13
CA ASP A 31 8.72 5.34 11.01
C ASP A 31 7.70 4.76 10.02
N LEU A 32 7.71 5.27 8.79
CA LEU A 32 6.88 4.79 7.68
C LEU A 32 7.59 3.75 6.80
N SER A 33 8.85 3.42 7.11
CA SER A 33 9.63 2.50 6.28
C SER A 33 9.11 1.08 6.38
N VAL A 34 9.16 0.36 5.25
CA VAL A 34 8.70 -1.03 5.16
C VAL A 34 9.66 -1.87 4.34
N GLN A 35 9.96 -3.08 4.83
CA GLN A 35 10.74 -4.08 4.11
C GLN A 35 9.79 -5.01 3.35
N LEU A 36 9.76 -4.93 2.02
CA LEU A 36 8.92 -5.81 1.19
C LEU A 36 9.57 -7.17 0.91
N SER A 37 10.90 -7.20 0.84
CA SER A 37 11.72 -8.40 0.67
C SER A 37 13.16 -8.07 1.07
N ASP A 38 14.06 -9.06 1.18
CA ASP A 38 15.48 -8.83 1.53
C ASP A 38 16.19 -7.78 0.64
N LYS A 39 15.68 -7.54 -0.57
CA LYS A 39 16.28 -6.63 -1.56
C LYS A 39 15.50 -5.33 -1.77
N VAL A 40 14.32 -5.20 -1.17
CA VAL A 40 13.41 -4.06 -1.43
C VAL A 40 12.94 -3.47 -0.11
N LYS A 41 13.48 -2.29 0.21
CA LYS A 41 13.04 -1.43 1.31
C LYS A 41 12.43 -0.15 0.73
N LEU A 42 11.27 0.24 1.24
CA LEU A 42 10.62 1.51 0.93
C LEU A 42 10.68 2.43 2.15
N ASN A 43 10.77 3.75 1.92
CA ASN A 43 10.71 4.75 2.99
C ASN A 43 9.26 5.14 3.33
N ILE A 44 8.32 4.87 2.41
CA ILE A 44 6.87 4.99 2.65
C ILE A 44 6.15 3.73 2.12
N PRO A 45 5.03 3.30 2.73
CA PRO A 45 4.33 2.08 2.35
C PRO A 45 3.36 2.33 1.19
N VAL A 46 3.85 2.92 0.09
CA VAL A 46 3.04 3.33 -1.08
C VAL A 46 3.61 2.78 -2.38
N ILE A 47 2.75 2.12 -3.16
CA ILE A 47 3.08 1.56 -4.47
C ILE A 47 2.07 2.09 -5.49
N SER A 48 2.53 2.65 -6.61
CA SER A 48 1.63 3.07 -7.69
C SER A 48 1.22 1.89 -8.56
N ALA A 49 -0.06 1.87 -8.97
CA ALA A 49 -0.64 0.78 -9.73
C ALA A 49 0.03 0.62 -11.11
N GLY A 50 0.26 -0.62 -11.53
CA GLY A 50 0.83 -0.97 -12.83
C GLY A 50 -0.16 -0.88 -13.98
N MET A 51 -0.67 0.33 -14.23
CA MET A 51 -1.67 0.63 -15.26
C MET A 51 -1.10 1.62 -16.28
N ASP A 52 -1.53 1.50 -17.54
CA ASP A 52 -1.12 2.35 -18.67
C ASP A 52 -1.36 3.84 -18.45
N THR A 53 -2.43 4.17 -17.73
CA THR A 53 -2.83 5.53 -17.40
C THR A 53 -2.31 6.02 -16.06
N VAL A 54 -1.56 5.19 -15.32
CA VAL A 54 -1.05 5.52 -13.98
C VAL A 54 0.46 5.54 -13.96
N THR A 55 1.12 4.44 -14.33
CA THR A 55 2.56 4.28 -14.08
C THR A 55 3.33 3.90 -15.34
N GLU A 56 3.96 4.91 -15.92
CA GLU A 56 5.09 4.78 -16.84
C GLU A 56 6.40 5.21 -16.13
N SER A 57 7.50 5.29 -16.88
CA SER A 57 8.83 5.65 -16.38
C SER A 57 8.85 6.94 -15.55
N LYS A 58 8.16 7.99 -16.01
CA LYS A 58 8.09 9.28 -15.29
C LYS A 58 7.47 9.14 -13.90
N MET A 59 6.38 8.38 -13.78
CA MET A 59 5.70 8.15 -12.50
C MET A 59 6.54 7.26 -11.59
N ALA A 60 7.16 6.20 -12.13
CA ALA A 60 8.03 5.32 -11.34
C ALA A 60 9.23 6.08 -10.73
N ILE A 61 9.84 7.00 -11.49
CA ILE A 61 10.90 7.88 -10.99
C ILE A 61 10.37 8.80 -9.87
N ALA A 62 9.20 9.39 -10.05
CA ALA A 62 8.60 10.26 -9.05
C ALA A 62 8.29 9.50 -7.74
N MET A 63 7.69 8.32 -7.84
CA MET A 63 7.40 7.44 -6.71
C MET A 63 8.67 7.07 -5.94
N ALA A 64 9.72 6.65 -6.65
CA ALA A 64 11.00 6.30 -6.04
C ALA A 64 11.65 7.49 -5.31
N ARG A 65 11.58 8.70 -5.88
CA ARG A 65 12.09 9.93 -5.25
C ARG A 65 11.32 10.33 -3.98
N GLN A 66 10.04 9.99 -3.89
CA GLN A 66 9.23 10.17 -2.67
C GLN A 66 9.39 9.01 -1.67
N GLY A 67 10.21 7.99 -2.00
CA GLY A 67 10.48 6.85 -1.13
C GLY A 67 9.53 5.67 -1.30
N GLY A 68 8.63 5.71 -2.28
CA GLY A 68 7.72 4.61 -2.63
C GLY A 68 8.23 3.81 -3.84
N LEU A 69 7.33 3.03 -4.45
CA LEU A 69 7.65 2.20 -5.63
C LEU A 69 6.62 2.43 -6.74
N GLY A 70 7.07 2.45 -7.99
CA GLY A 70 6.18 2.45 -9.14
C GLY A 70 6.30 1.16 -9.94
N VAL A 71 5.16 0.51 -10.23
CA VAL A 71 5.10 -0.68 -11.08
C VAL A 71 4.89 -0.25 -12.53
N ILE A 72 5.88 -0.42 -13.40
CA ILE A 72 5.72 -0.11 -14.82
C ILE A 72 4.86 -1.19 -15.49
N ILE A 73 3.82 -0.78 -16.21
CA ILE A 73 2.98 -1.72 -16.95
C ILE A 73 3.75 -2.40 -18.10
N LYS A 74 3.49 -3.69 -18.33
CA LYS A 74 4.13 -4.48 -19.40
C LYS A 74 3.60 -4.18 -20.82
N TYR A 75 2.39 -3.66 -20.95
CA TYR A 75 1.67 -3.51 -22.23
C TYR A 75 1.47 -2.04 -22.67
N GLY A 76 2.34 -1.13 -22.21
CA GLY A 76 2.39 0.22 -22.76
C GLY A 76 2.82 0.19 -24.23
N ARG A 77 2.25 1.10 -25.05
CA ARG A 77 2.71 1.31 -26.43
C ARG A 77 4.16 1.74 -26.48
#